data_AF-A0A3D4D7M2-F1
#
_entry.id   AF-A0A3D4D7M2-F1
#
_cell.length_a   1.000
_cell.length_b   1.000
_cell.length_c   1.000
_cell.angle_alpha   90.00
_cell.angle_beta   90.00
_cell.angle_gamma   90.00
#
_symmetry.space_group_name_H-M   'P 1'
#
loop_
_entity.id
_entity.type
_entity.pdbx_description
1 polymer ?
#
loop_
_entity_poly.entity_id
_entity_poly.type
_entity_poly.pdbx_seq_one_letter_code
_entity_poly.pdbx_strand_id
1 'polypeptide(L)'
;MSVIQDAIAAIEGQQPKERSAVWMVGEQLKDMVRGNEAAAALLLTDLTQNKEMTLAAAEKKIAERAKKNKVGNCGCVTPAEAEDILREFFGLPERGTAAAPQTERRKVVDLADFL
;
A
#
# COMPACT_ATOMS: atom_id res chain seq x y z
N MET A 1 10.90 17.35 -10.35
CA MET A 1 10.27 17.04 -9.05
C MET A 1 10.98 15.81 -8.51
N SER A 2 11.08 15.66 -7.18
CA SER A 2 11.63 14.42 -6.61
C SER A 2 10.60 13.31 -6.71
N VAL A 3 11.04 12.06 -6.87
CA VAL A 3 10.12 10.90 -6.99
C VAL A 3 9.18 10.81 -5.78
N ILE A 4 9.66 11.23 -4.60
CA ILE A 4 8.87 11.33 -3.38
C ILE A 4 7.71 12.31 -3.54
N GLN A 5 7.93 13.49 -4.12
CA GLN A 5 6.86 14.48 -4.35
C GLN A 5 5.83 13.98 -5.36
N ASP A 6 6.27 13.31 -6.43
CA ASP A 6 5.37 12.76 -7.43
C ASP A 6 4.50 11.63 -6.84
N ALA A 7 5.09 10.77 -6.01
CA ALA A 7 4.36 9.75 -5.27
C ALA A 7 3.33 10.37 -4.31
N ILE A 8 3.71 11.41 -3.55
CA ILE A 8 2.80 12.13 -2.66
C ILE A 8 1.64 12.75 -3.44
N ALA A 9 1.90 13.38 -4.58
CA ALA A 9 0.86 13.95 -5.42
C ALA A 9 -0.10 12.88 -5.97
N ALA A 10 0.40 11.71 -6.36
CA ALA A 10 -0.42 10.59 -6.79
C ALA A 10 -1.31 10.05 -5.65
N ILE A 11 -0.77 9.96 -4.42
CA ILE A 11 -1.55 9.61 -3.23
C ILE A 11 -2.65 10.65 -2.99
N GLU A 12 -2.32 11.95 -3.01
CA GLU A 12 -3.28 13.03 -2.80
C GLU A 12 -4.39 13.05 -3.84
N GLY A 13 -4.08 12.73 -5.09
CA GLY A 13 -5.08 12.59 -6.15
C GLY A 13 -6.10 11.48 -5.91
N GLN A 14 -5.73 10.44 -5.17
CA GLN A 14 -6.64 9.34 -4.78
C GLN A 14 -7.27 9.52 -3.38
N GLN A 15 -6.76 10.46 -2.57
CA GLN A 15 -7.32 10.71 -1.25
C GLN A 15 -8.67 11.45 -1.34
N PRO A 16 -9.70 11.01 -0.59
CA PRO A 16 -10.92 11.78 -0.45
C PRO A 16 -10.68 13.04 0.37
N LYS A 17 -11.54 14.06 0.21
CA LYS A 17 -11.47 15.30 1.00
C LYS A 17 -11.88 15.11 2.46
N GLU A 18 -12.62 14.05 2.77
CA GLU A 18 -13.04 13.69 4.12
C GLU A 18 -12.00 12.80 4.81
N ARG A 19 -11.85 12.96 6.14
CA ARG A 19 -10.97 12.14 6.98
C ARG A 19 -11.51 10.72 7.17
N SER A 20 -11.56 9.96 6.09
CA SER A 20 -12.00 8.57 6.05
C SER A 20 -10.82 7.60 6.24
N ALA A 21 -11.12 6.29 6.30
CA ALA A 21 -10.09 5.26 6.36
C ALA A 21 -9.11 5.33 5.17
N VAL A 22 -9.63 5.61 3.97
CA VAL A 22 -8.81 5.78 2.75
C VAL A 22 -7.86 6.98 2.88
N TRP A 23 -8.32 8.07 3.50
CA TRP A 23 -7.48 9.24 3.77
C TRP A 23 -6.33 8.90 4.73
N MET A 24 -6.64 8.17 5.81
CA MET A 24 -5.64 7.72 6.79
C MET A 24 -4.59 6.81 6.17
N VAL A 25 -4.99 5.89 5.27
CA VAL A 25 -4.05 5.05 4.52
C VAL A 25 -3.12 5.88 3.67
N GLY A 26 -3.66 6.91 3.00
CA GLY A 26 -2.85 7.82 2.21
C GLY A 26 -1.84 8.60 3.06
N GLU A 27 -2.22 9.11 4.23
CA GLU A 27 -1.27 9.79 5.13
C GLU A 27 -0.17 8.85 5.63
N GLN A 28 -0.52 7.61 6.00
CA GLN A 28 0.46 6.60 6.38
C GLN A 28 1.47 6.34 5.27
N LEU A 29 1.01 6.22 4.01
CA LEU A 29 1.89 6.04 2.86
C LEU A 29 2.80 7.25 2.63
N LYS A 30 2.32 8.49 2.84
CA LYS A 30 3.16 9.69 2.76
C LYS A 30 4.31 9.64 3.77
N ASP A 31 4.04 9.23 5.01
CA ASP A 31 5.08 9.09 6.02
C ASP A 31 6.07 7.97 5.69
N MET A 32 5.62 6.87 5.07
CA MET A 32 6.51 5.79 4.62
C MET A 32 7.47 6.23 3.52
N VAL A 33 7.00 7.03 2.55
CA VAL A 33 7.82 7.44 1.39
C VAL A 33 8.72 8.64 1.67
N ARG A 34 8.44 9.44 2.72
CA ARG A 34 9.21 10.65 3.09
C ARG A 34 10.70 10.42 3.32
N GLY A 35 11.11 9.19 3.65
CA GLY A 35 12.52 8.83 3.87
C GLY A 35 13.02 7.69 2.98
N ASN A 36 12.23 7.23 2.00
CA ASN A 36 12.56 6.07 1.19
C ASN A 36 12.16 6.28 -0.28
N GLU A 37 13.10 6.79 -1.07
CA GLU A 37 12.89 7.11 -2.48
C GLU A 37 12.61 5.87 -3.33
N ALA A 38 13.19 4.71 -2.99
CA ALA A 38 12.92 3.46 -3.69
C ALA A 38 11.47 3.00 -3.47
N ALA A 39 10.96 3.12 -2.25
CA ALA A 39 9.55 2.86 -1.94
C ALA A 39 8.63 3.85 -2.68
N ALA A 40 9.02 5.13 -2.75
CA ALA A 40 8.27 6.14 -3.49
C ALA A 40 8.16 5.82 -4.99
N ALA A 41 9.25 5.36 -5.62
CA ALA A 41 9.29 5.00 -7.03
C ALA A 41 8.37 3.82 -7.37
N LEU A 42 8.39 2.79 -6.53
CA LEU A 42 7.50 1.63 -6.66
C LEU A 42 6.04 2.04 -6.50
N LEU A 43 5.73 2.76 -5.42
CA LEU A 43 4.38 3.21 -5.14
C LEU A 43 3.83 4.10 -6.25
N LEU A 44 4.63 5.04 -6.76
CA LEU A 44 4.24 5.88 -7.89
C LEU A 44 3.95 5.05 -9.14
N THR A 45 4.79 4.07 -9.44
CA THR A 45 4.59 3.16 -10.58
C THR A 45 3.30 2.36 -10.42
N ASP A 46 3.03 1.80 -9.24
CA ASP A 46 1.79 1.05 -9.00
C ASP A 46 0.56 1.95 -9.06
N LEU A 47 0.58 3.13 -8.45
CA LEU A 47 -0.55 4.05 -8.46
C LEU A 47 -0.86 4.62 -9.86
N THR A 48 0.14 4.67 -10.76
CA THR A 48 -0.01 5.21 -12.12
C THR A 48 -0.24 4.13 -13.17
N GLN A 49 0.44 2.99 -13.08
CA GLN A 49 0.35 1.90 -14.06
C GLN A 49 -0.72 0.87 -13.70
N ASN A 50 -0.93 0.60 -12.41
CA ASN A 50 -1.87 -0.42 -11.94
C ASN A 50 -3.16 0.20 -11.38
N LYS A 51 -4.21 0.22 -12.20
CA LYS A 51 -5.56 0.68 -11.78
C LYS A 51 -6.15 -0.10 -10.60
N GLU A 52 -5.67 -1.32 -10.35
CA GLU A 52 -6.13 -2.15 -9.24
C GLU A 52 -5.38 -1.86 -7.93
N MET A 53 -4.19 -1.25 -8.00
CA MET A 53 -3.34 -0.96 -6.84
C MET A 53 -3.58 0.48 -6.37
N THR A 54 -4.76 0.71 -5.82
CA THR A 54 -5.23 2.03 -5.35
C THR A 54 -5.29 2.12 -3.84
N LEU A 55 -5.39 3.34 -3.31
CA LEU A 55 -5.63 3.59 -1.88
C LEU A 55 -6.89 2.88 -1.36
N ALA A 56 -7.94 2.80 -2.19
CA ALA A 56 -9.19 2.12 -1.83
C ALA A 56 -8.99 0.60 -1.73
N ALA A 57 -8.20 0.00 -2.62
CA ALA A 57 -7.87 -1.42 -2.55
C ALA A 57 -7.01 -1.75 -1.33
N ALA A 58 -6.05 -0.88 -1.02
CA ALA A 58 -5.22 -0.98 0.17
C ALA A 58 -6.04 -0.83 1.47
N GLU A 59 -6.97 0.12 1.53
CA GLU A 59 -7.91 0.27 2.65
C GLU A 59 -8.73 -1.01 2.85
N LYS A 60 -9.24 -1.61 1.77
CA LYS A 60 -10.02 -2.85 1.85
C LYS A 60 -9.21 -3.98 2.48
N LYS A 61 -7.93 -4.12 2.16
CA LYS A 61 -7.02 -5.11 2.78
C LYS A 61 -6.82 -4.84 4.27
N ILE A 62 -6.64 -3.59 4.66
CA ILE A 62 -6.53 -3.19 6.08
C ILE A 62 -7.85 -3.46 6.81
N ALA A 63 -9.00 -3.15 6.21
CA ALA A 63 -10.31 -3.44 6.76
C ALA A 63 -10.57 -4.93 6.92
N GLU A 64 -10.09 -5.78 6.00
CA GLU A 64 -10.14 -7.24 6.17
C GLU A 64 -9.29 -7.72 7.35
N ARG A 65 -8.09 -7.16 7.54
CA ARG A 65 -7.28 -7.46 8.74
C ARG A 65 -7.98 -6.96 10.00
N ALA A 66 -8.58 -5.77 9.98
CA ALA A 66 -9.35 -5.25 11.11
C ALA A 66 -10.50 -6.18 11.50
N LYS A 67 -11.20 -6.72 10.49
CA LYS A 67 -12.25 -7.74 10.71
C LYS A 67 -11.70 -9.04 11.30
N LYS A 68 -10.48 -9.45 10.95
CA LYS A 68 -9.82 -10.64 11.53
C LYS A 68 -9.36 -10.41 12.97
N ASN A 69 -8.81 -9.24 13.29
CA ASN A 69 -8.41 -8.84 14.65
C ASN A 69 -9.57 -8.25 15.46
N LYS A 70 -10.81 -8.62 15.12
CA LYS A 70 -11.99 -8.10 15.80
C LYS A 70 -12.08 -8.65 17.22
N VAL A 71 -12.02 -7.77 18.21
CA VAL A 71 -12.31 -8.09 19.61
C VAL A 71 -13.68 -7.48 19.94
N GLY A 72 -14.70 -8.32 20.03
CA GLY A 72 -16.08 -7.89 20.22
C GLY A 72 -16.66 -7.20 18.98
N ASN A 73 -17.04 -5.92 19.07
CA ASN A 73 -17.59 -5.14 17.95
C ASN A 73 -16.54 -4.27 17.23
N CYS A 74 -15.32 -4.14 17.75
CA CYS A 74 -14.29 -3.26 17.19
C CYS A 74 -13.14 -4.09 16.59
N GLY A 75 -12.80 -3.81 15.33
CA GLY A 75 -11.60 -4.33 14.68
C GLY A 75 -10.48 -3.31 14.84
N CYS A 76 -9.40 -3.69 15.50
CA CYS A 76 -8.21 -2.84 15.63
C CYS A 76 -7.09 -3.38 14.75
N VAL A 77 -6.46 -2.48 14.00
CA VAL A 77 -5.20 -2.72 13.30
C VAL A 77 -4.24 -1.67 13.79
N THR A 78 -3.07 -2.10 14.24
CA THR A 78 -2.03 -1.16 14.65
C THR A 78 -1.42 -0.46 13.42
N PRO A 79 -0.85 0.75 13.56
CA PRO A 79 -0.18 1.42 12.45
C PRO A 79 0.93 0.57 11.83
N ALA A 80 1.61 -0.25 12.63
CA ALA A 80 2.63 -1.19 12.18
C ALA A 80 2.05 -2.31 11.29
N GLU A 81 0.94 -2.94 11.70
CA GLU A 81 0.27 -3.95 10.86
C GLU A 81 -0.30 -3.36 9.57
N ALA A 82 -0.81 -2.13 9.62
CA ALA A 82 -1.27 -1.43 8.42
C ALA A 82 -0.09 -1.19 7.46
N GLU A 83 1.06 -0.77 7.98
CA GLU A 83 2.28 -0.62 7.20
C GLU A 83 2.75 -1.94 6.59
N ASP A 84 2.76 -3.05 7.33
CA ASP A 84 3.14 -4.36 6.81
C ASP A 84 2.19 -4.82 5.69
N ILE A 85 0.88 -4.58 5.83
CA ILE A 85 -0.10 -4.86 4.77
C ILE A 85 0.16 -4.00 3.53
N LEU A 86 0.47 -2.71 3.71
CA LEU A 86 0.77 -1.81 2.60
C LEU A 86 2.06 -2.21 1.90
N ARG A 87 3.07 -2.64 2.65
CA ARG A 87 4.31 -3.17 2.09
C ARG A 87 4.10 -4.45 1.33
N GLU A 88 3.32 -5.39 1.86
CA GLU A 88 3.00 -6.63 1.17
C GLU A 88 2.17 -6.36 -0.09
N PHE A 89 1.23 -5.42 -0.01
CA PHE A 89 0.34 -5.07 -1.11
C PHE A 89 1.09 -4.39 -2.25
N PHE A 90 1.83 -3.32 -1.99
CA PHE A 90 2.60 -2.57 -3.00
C PHE A 90 4.00 -3.14 -3.23
N GLY A 91 4.35 -4.26 -2.58
CA GLY A 91 5.70 -4.79 -2.60
C GLY A 91 6.72 -3.72 -2.19
N LEU A 92 6.57 -3.03 -1.06
CA LEU A 92 7.57 -2.03 -0.64
C LEU A 92 8.69 -2.71 0.18
N PRO A 93 9.94 -2.23 0.11
CA PRO A 93 11.04 -2.78 0.90
C PRO A 93 10.78 -2.67 2.41
N GLU A 94 11.35 -3.61 3.18
CA GLU A 94 11.28 -3.60 4.66
C GLU A 94 11.90 -2.34 5.27
N ARG A 95 11.47 -2.01 6.50
CA ARG A 95 11.88 -0.80 7.22
C ARG A 95 13.40 -0.77 7.37
N GLY A 96 14.08 0.14 6.67
CA GLY A 96 15.52 0.35 6.79
C GLY A 96 16.40 -0.50 5.87
N THR A 97 15.82 -1.32 4.98
CA THR A 97 16.58 -2.09 3.99
C THR A 97 16.49 -1.40 2.64
N ALA A 98 17.64 -0.95 2.10
CA ALA A 98 17.73 -0.48 0.73
C ALA A 98 17.26 -1.60 -0.22
N ALA A 99 16.42 -1.24 -1.19
CA ALA A 99 15.75 -2.18 -2.08
C ALA A 99 16.75 -3.18 -2.72
N ALA A 100 16.68 -4.44 -2.30
CA ALA A 100 17.15 -5.54 -3.14
C ALA A 100 16.18 -5.66 -4.33
N PRO A 101 16.64 -6.05 -5.53
CA PRO A 101 15.78 -6.22 -6.69
C PRO A 101 14.64 -7.16 -6.33
N GLN A 102 13.40 -6.69 -6.44
CA GLN A 102 12.21 -7.49 -6.19
C GLN A 102 12.07 -8.54 -7.27
N THR A 103 12.73 -9.66 -7.03
CA THR A 103 12.43 -10.92 -7.70
C THR A 103 11.02 -11.32 -7.28
N GLU A 104 10.10 -11.16 -8.22
CA GLU A 104 8.98 -12.06 -8.48
C GLU A 104 8.11 -12.47 -7.28
N ARG A 105 7.07 -11.69 -6.99
CA ARG A 105 5.84 -12.21 -6.36
C ARG A 105 4.55 -11.85 -7.10
N ARG A 106 4.62 -11.62 -8.42
CA ARG A 106 3.45 -11.76 -9.29
C ARG A 106 3.20 -13.26 -9.56
N LYS A 107 2.68 -14.00 -8.57
CA LYS A 107 2.06 -15.31 -8.85
C LYS A 107 0.56 -15.10 -9.01
N VAL A 108 0.17 -14.64 -10.20
CA VAL A 108 -1.16 -14.91 -10.75
C VAL A 108 -0.94 -15.79 -11.97
N VAL A 109 -0.78 -17.09 -11.74
CA VAL A 109 -1.03 -18.12 -12.75
C VAL A 109 -1.65 -19.29 -12.01
N ASP A 110 -2.96 -19.46 -12.17
CA ASP A 110 -3.59 -20.75 -11.90
C ASP A 110 -3.55 -21.54 -13.21
N LEU A 111 -2.74 -22.61 -13.24
CA LEU A 111 -2.53 -23.44 -14.43
C LEU A 111 -3.68 -24.43 -14.69
N ALA A 112 -4.76 -24.43 -13.89
CA ALA A 112 -5.89 -25.34 -14.09
C ALA A 112 -6.81 -24.91 -15.25
N ASP A 113 -6.59 -23.75 -15.87
CA ASP A 113 -7.42 -23.21 -16.96
C ASP A 113 -6.97 -23.65 -18.38
N PHE A 114 -5.83 -24.34 -18.50
CA PHE A 114 -5.23 -24.72 -19.79
C PHE A 114 -5.26 -26.23 -20.11
N LEU A 115 -6.10 -27.02 -19.43
CA LEU A 115 -6.18 -28.48 -19.60
C LEU A 115 -7.60 -28.97 -19.90
#